data_AF-A0A848VKD0-F1
#
_entry.id   AF-A0A848VKD0-F1
#
_cell.length_a   1.000
_cell.length_b   1.000
_cell.length_c   1.000
_cell.angle_alpha   90.00
_cell.angle_beta   90.00
_cell.angle_gamma   90.00
#
_symmetry.space_group_name_H-M   'P 1'
#
loop_
_entity.id
_entity.type
_entity.pdbx_description
1 polymer ?
#
loop_
_entity_poly.entity_id
_entity_poly.type
_entity_poly.pdbx_seq_one_letter_code
_entity_poly.pdbx_strand_id
1 'polypeptide(L)' 'GGHANMGQLPDPELFRQPPQRRWENPMIAAVGTYAIRITWDDGHEAGIYTWKRLRATCPCAECTTQTASE' A
#
# COMPACT_ATOMS: atom_id res chain seq x y z
N GLY A 1 -18.80 5.02 0.60
CA GLY A 1 -18.38 3.80 -0.12
C GLY A 1 -17.37 4.18 -1.19
N GLY A 2 -16.10 3.81 -1.02
CA GLY A 2 -14.96 4.27 -1.82
C GLY A 2 -14.54 3.34 -2.97
N HIS A 3 -15.48 2.60 -3.56
CA HIS A 3 -15.18 1.55 -4.55
C HIS A 3 -14.62 2.09 -5.89
N ALA A 4 -14.79 3.40 -6.18
CA ALA A 4 -14.37 4.02 -7.44
C ALA A 4 -12.84 4.18 -7.58
N ASN A 5 -12.09 4.24 -6.47
CA ASN A 5 -10.67 4.58 -6.49
C ASN A 5 -9.73 3.39 -6.26
N MET A 6 -10.26 2.17 -6.10
CA MET A 6 -9.41 0.99 -5.86
C MET A 6 -8.46 0.69 -7.04
N GLY A 7 -8.73 1.21 -8.24
CA GLY A 7 -7.86 1.10 -9.41
C GLY A 7 -6.75 2.16 -9.47
N GLN A 8 -6.94 3.32 -8.84
CA GLN A 8 -5.95 4.40 -8.86
C GLN A 8 -4.81 4.06 -7.89
N LEU A 9 -3.57 4.22 -8.35
CA LEU A 9 -2.43 4.25 -7.43
C LEU A 9 -2.52 5.54 -6.60
N PRO A 10 -2.28 5.48 -5.28
CA PRO A 10 -2.22 6.69 -4.47
C PRO A 10 -1.01 7.53 -4.88
N ASP A 11 -1.09 8.84 -4.61
CA ASP A 11 0.02 9.76 -4.79
C ASP A 11 1.26 9.26 -4.03
N PRO A 12 2.43 9.08 -4.69
CA PRO A 12 3.67 8.68 -4.03
C PRO A 12 4.09 9.59 -2.86
N GLU A 13 3.74 10.87 -2.89
CA GLU A 13 4.03 11.81 -1.80
C GLU A 13 3.33 11.42 -0.49
N LEU A 14 2.22 10.66 -0.56
CA LEU A 14 1.54 10.11 0.62
C LEU A 14 2.51 9.33 1.52
N PHE A 15 3.43 8.57 0.93
CA PHE A 15 4.37 7.74 1.69
C PHE A 15 5.52 8.52 2.33
N ARG A 16 5.67 9.80 1.99
CA ARG A 16 6.64 10.70 2.61
C ARG A 16 6.06 11.46 3.80
N GLN A 17 4.74 11.42 3.97
CA GLN A 17 4.07 12.09 5.07
C GLN A 17 4.23 11.28 6.37
N PRO A 18 4.35 11.95 7.53
CA PRO A 18 4.34 11.24 8.80
C PRO A 18 2.98 10.53 8.98
N PRO A 19 2.97 9.31 9.54
CA PRO A 19 1.74 8.60 9.76
C PRO A 19 0.87 9.37 10.77
N GLN A 20 -0.41 9.57 10.45
CA GLN A 20 -1.36 10.23 11.36
C GLN A 20 -1.61 9.42 12.63
N ARG A 21 -1.41 8.10 12.53
CA ARG A 21 -1.64 7.10 13.57
C ARG A 21 -0.51 6.08 13.49
N ARG A 22 -0.02 5.63 14.64
CA ARG A 22 0.87 4.48 14.71
C ARG A 22 0.05 3.26 15.13
N TRP A 23 0.06 2.25 14.30
CA TRP A 23 -0.45 0.92 14.63
C TRP A 23 0.65 0.13 15.31
N GLU A 24 0.36 -0.52 16.43
CA GLU A 24 1.39 -1.20 17.22
C GLU A 24 1.60 -2.65 16.79
N ASN A 25 0.51 -3.35 16.42
CA ASN A 25 0.58 -4.77 16.12
C ASN A 25 -0.37 -5.18 14.98
N PRO A 26 -0.14 -4.72 13.73
CA PRO A 26 -0.91 -5.19 12.59
C PRO A 26 -0.60 -6.66 12.32
N MET A 27 -1.65 -7.46 12.08
CA MET A 27 -1.50 -8.81 11.58
C MET A 27 -1.33 -8.78 10.05
N ILE A 28 -0.34 -9.51 9.56
CA ILE A 28 -0.07 -9.64 8.12
C ILE A 28 -0.20 -11.10 7.73
N ALA A 29 -1.04 -11.39 6.74
CA ALA A 29 -1.25 -12.73 6.21
C ALA A 29 -0.98 -12.77 4.71
N ALA A 30 -0.34 -13.83 4.23
CA ALA A 30 -0.20 -14.09 2.80
C ALA A 30 -1.56 -14.48 2.20
N VAL A 31 -1.84 -13.97 1.00
CA VAL A 31 -3.01 -14.36 0.20
C VAL A 31 -2.50 -15.05 -1.06
N GLY A 32 -2.49 -16.38 -1.01
CA GLY A 32 -1.85 -17.20 -2.03
C GLY A 32 -0.38 -16.79 -2.23
N THR A 33 0.03 -16.67 -3.49
CA THR A 33 1.41 -16.30 -3.87
C THR A 33 1.54 -14.89 -4.41
N TYR A 34 0.46 -14.09 -4.44
CA TYR A 34 0.41 -12.84 -5.22
C TYR A 34 0.15 -11.57 -4.39
N ALA A 35 -0.14 -11.71 -3.10
CA ALA A 35 -0.56 -10.60 -2.26
C ALA A 35 -0.39 -10.84 -0.75
N ILE A 36 -0.55 -9.76 0.03
CA ILE A 36 -0.79 -9.79 1.47
C ILE A 36 -2.15 -9.20 1.83
N ARG A 37 -2.67 -9.60 2.98
CA ARG A 37 -3.77 -8.93 3.68
C ARG A 37 -3.24 -8.37 4.99
N ILE A 38 -3.67 -7.15 5.33
CA ILE A 38 -3.31 -6.48 6.59
C ILE A 38 -4.60 -6.28 7.40
N THR A 39 -4.57 -6.76 8.64
CA THR A 39 -5.59 -6.51 9.66
C THR A 39 -4.99 -5.61 10.73
N TRP A 40 -5.59 -4.43 10.91
CA TRP A 40 -5.11 -3.43 11.86
C TRP A 40 -5.60 -3.71 13.28
N ASP A 41 -4.96 -3.09 14.26
CA ASP A 41 -5.25 -3.25 15.70
C ASP A 41 -6.63 -2.71 16.14
N ASP A 42 -7.26 -1.86 15.34
CA ASP A 42 -8.65 -1.40 15.52
C ASP A 42 -9.69 -2.31 14.84
N GLY A 43 -9.27 -3.46 14.32
CA GLY A 43 -10.12 -4.43 13.64
C GLY A 43 -10.46 -4.07 12.19
N HIS A 44 -9.97 -2.95 11.65
CA HIS A 44 -10.16 -2.65 10.24
C HIS A 44 -9.34 -3.60 9.35
N GLU A 45 -9.99 -4.16 8.33
CA GLU A 45 -9.34 -4.91 7.27
C GLU A 45 -9.21 -4.02 6.03
N ALA A 46 -8.00 -3.62 5.67
CA ALA A 46 -7.78 -2.73 4.53
C ALA A 46 -7.80 -3.43 3.16
N GLY A 47 -8.09 -4.74 3.14
CA GLY A 47 -8.20 -5.55 1.92
C GLY A 47 -6.90 -6.24 1.52
N ILE A 48 -6.81 -6.61 0.24
CA ILE A 48 -5.72 -7.39 -0.35
C ILE A 48 -4.78 -6.46 -1.13
N TYR A 49 -3.49 -6.48 -0.79
CA TYR A 49 -2.43 -5.72 -1.44
C TYR A 49 -1.57 -6.64 -2.30
N THR A 50 -1.70 -6.54 -3.62
CA THR A 50 -0.90 -7.34 -4.55
C THR A 50 0.55 -6.87 -4.62
N TRP A 51 1.49 -7.78 -4.91
CA TRP A 51 2.90 -7.42 -5.12
C TRP A 51 3.09 -6.36 -6.17
N LYS A 52 2.33 -6.47 -7.27
CA LYS A 52 2.34 -5.48 -8.36
C LYS A 52 1.96 -4.09 -7.84
N ARG A 53 0.90 -3.99 -7.04
CA ARG A 53 0.44 -2.71 -6.47
C ARG A 53 1.46 -2.14 -5.50
N LEU A 54 1.97 -2.94 -4.57
CA LEU A 54 2.97 -2.49 -3.59
C LEU A 54 4.22 -1.97 -4.29
N ARG A 55 4.70 -2.66 -5.33
CA ARG A 55 5.87 -2.22 -6.09
C ARG A 55 5.61 -0.97 -6.93
N ALA A 56 4.44 -0.88 -7.56
CA ALA A 56 4.04 0.32 -8.31
C ALA A 56 3.87 1.56 -7.41
N THR A 57 3.73 1.37 -6.10
CA THR A 57 3.57 2.45 -5.12
C THR A 57 4.81 2.66 -4.26
N CYS A 58 5.94 2.05 -4.61
CA CYS A 58 7.16 2.15 -3.81
C CYS A 58 7.75 3.57 -3.93
N PRO A 59 7.91 4.32 -2.81
CA PRO A 59 8.42 5.69 -2.86
C PRO A 59 9.95 5.78 -2.87
N CYS A 60 10.67 4.64 -2.99
CA CYS A 60 12.13 4.65 -2.96
C CYS A 60 12.70 5.31 -4.22
N ALA A 61 13.88 5.92 -4.10
CA ALA A 61 14.54 6.64 -5.19
C ALA A 61 14.70 5.79 -6.45
N GLU A 62 14.98 4.48 -6.29
CA GLU A 62 15.10 3.53 -7.40
C GLU A 62 13.79 3.40 -8.19
N CYS A 63 12.66 3.30 -7.50
CA CYS A 63 11.35 3.16 -8.14
C CYS A 63 10.85 4.49 -8.74
N THR A 64 11.09 5.62 -8.08
CA THR A 64 10.64 6.93 -8.59
C THR A 64 11.43 7.41 -9.80
N THR A 65 12.70 7.01 -9.94
CA THR A 65 13.55 7.39 -11.10
C THR A 65 13.08 6.70 -12.40
N GLN A 66 12.56 5.47 -12.28
CA GLN A 66 12.07 4.70 -13.43
C GLN A 66 10.80 5.33 -14.03
N THR A 67 9.93 5.93 -13.22
CA THR A 67 8.68 6.55 -13.68
C THR A 67 8.87 7.89 -14.41
N ALA A 68 10.00 8.57 -14.22
CA ALA A 68 10.30 9.86 -14.88
C ALA A 68 10.87 9.71 -16.31
N SER A 69 11.11 8.47 -16.76
CA SER A 69 11.78 8.16 -18.02
C SER A 69 10.83 7.64 -19.11
N GLU A 70 9.51 7.69 -18.90
CA GLU A 70 8.47 7.24 -19.84
C GLU A 70 7.51 8.37 -20.24
#